data_AF-A0A392QB18-F1
#
_entry.id   AF-A0A392QB18-F1
#
_cell.length_a   1.000
_cell.length_b   1.000
_cell.length_c   1.000
_cell.angle_alpha   90.00
_cell.angle_beta   90.00
_cell.angle_gamma   90.00
#
_symmetry.space_group_name_H-M   'P 1'
#
loop_
_entity.id
_entity.type
_entity.pdbx_description
1 polymer ?
#
loop_
_entity_poly.entity_id
_entity_poly.type
_entity_poly.pdbx_seq_one_letter_code
_entity_poly.pdbx_strand_id
1 'polypeptide(L)'
;SSFRYVALNMLMRAVTADAQAVQRHRATILECVKDLDASIRKRALELVYVLVNETNVKPLVKELVDYLEYHLPSLKKDVGVGEDVGVGGSV
;
A
#
# COMPACT_ATOMS: atom_id res chain seq x y z
N SER A 1 -9.26 -6.11 -13.72
CA SER A 1 -9.42 -6.33 -15.17
C SER A 1 -8.09 -6.62 -15.83
N SER A 2 -8.04 -7.53 -16.82
CA SER A 2 -6.82 -8.03 -17.46
C SER A 2 -5.86 -6.95 -18.00
N PHE A 3 -6.40 -5.81 -18.46
CA PHE A 3 -5.58 -4.66 -18.90
C PHE A 3 -4.66 -4.13 -17.80
N ARG A 4 -5.16 -4.00 -16.55
CA ARG A 4 -4.35 -3.56 -15.41
C ARG A 4 -3.21 -4.54 -15.13
N TYR A 5 -3.48 -5.85 -15.21
CA TYR A 5 -2.45 -6.87 -15.03
C TYR A 5 -1.37 -6.79 -16.12
N VAL A 6 -1.76 -6.62 -17.39
CA VAL A 6 -0.81 -6.46 -18.50
C VAL A 6 0.04 -5.21 -18.31
N ALA A 7 -0.58 -4.07 -17.97
CA ALA A 7 0.13 -2.82 -17.70
C ALA A 7 1.16 -2.98 -16.55
N LEU A 8 0.78 -3.63 -15.45
CA LEU A 8 1.70 -3.89 -14.34
C LEU A 8 2.89 -4.76 -14.76
N ASN A 9 2.67 -5.78 -15.61
CA ASN A 9 3.78 -6.59 -16.14
C ASN A 9 4.69 -5.80 -17.07
N MET A 10 4.13 -4.88 -17.87
CA MET A 10 4.93 -3.99 -18.73
C MET A 10 5.78 -3.04 -17.89
N LEU A 11 5.20 -2.42 -16.87
CA LEU A 11 5.93 -1.55 -15.93
C LEU A 11 7.01 -2.31 -15.16
N MET A 12 6.74 -3.56 -14.76
CA MET A 12 7.73 -4.44 -14.12
C MET A 12 8.93 -4.73 -15.02
N ARG A 13 8.74 -4.83 -16.34
CA ARG A 13 9.87 -4.96 -17.27
C ARG A 13 10.60 -3.63 -17.44
N ALA A 14 9.84 -2.54 -17.61
CA ALA A 14 10.39 -1.20 -17.83
C ALA A 14 11.22 -0.68 -16.65
N VAL A 15 10.92 -1.07 -15.42
CA VAL A 15 11.64 -0.59 -14.22
C VAL A 15 13.13 -0.94 -14.25
N THR A 16 13.49 -2.04 -14.92
CA THR A 16 14.89 -2.46 -15.09
C THR A 16 15.68 -1.57 -16.05
N ALA A 17 14.98 -0.85 -16.93
CA ALA A 17 15.58 0.09 -17.89
C ALA A 17 15.54 1.53 -17.37
N ASP A 18 14.41 1.96 -16.80
CA ASP A 18 14.22 3.31 -16.27
C ASP A 18 13.24 3.32 -15.09
N ALA A 19 13.78 3.19 -13.88
CA ALA A 19 12.99 3.25 -12.67
C ALA A 19 12.36 4.63 -12.43
N GLN A 20 13.01 5.72 -12.85
CA GLN A 20 12.50 7.08 -12.67
C GLN A 20 11.26 7.33 -13.54
N ALA A 21 11.23 6.80 -14.76
CA ALA A 21 10.03 6.85 -15.60
C ALA A 21 8.87 6.07 -14.99
N VAL A 22 9.12 4.86 -14.47
CA VAL A 22 8.08 4.05 -13.82
C VAL A 22 7.55 4.73 -12.55
N GLN A 23 8.40 5.45 -11.80
CA GLN A 23 7.96 6.21 -10.63
C GLN A 23 6.91 7.29 -10.95
N ARG A 24 6.83 7.81 -12.19
CA ARG A 24 5.77 8.76 -12.58
C ARG A 24 4.37 8.13 -12.57
N HIS A 25 4.29 6.80 -12.65
CA HIS A 25 3.05 6.02 -12.60
C HIS A 25 2.70 5.51 -11.19
N ARG A 26 3.42 5.95 -10.15
CA ARG A 26 3.27 5.46 -8.77
C ARG A 26 1.83 5.51 -8.28
N ALA A 27 1.10 6.59 -8.54
CA ALA A 27 -0.29 6.75 -8.13
C ALA A 27 -1.18 5.61 -8.70
N THR A 28 -1.09 5.34 -10.00
CA THR A 28 -1.83 4.25 -10.66
C THR A 28 -1.43 2.87 -10.13
N ILE A 29 -0.15 2.67 -9.84
CA ILE A 29 0.34 1.41 -9.24
C ILE A 29 -0.28 1.22 -7.84
N LEU A 30 -0.31 2.27 -7.03
CA LEU A 30 -0.91 2.26 -5.69
C LEU A 30 -2.43 2.07 -5.73
N GLU A 31 -3.12 2.60 -6.73
CA GLU A 31 -4.54 2.28 -6.96
C GLU A 31 -4.73 0.77 -7.26
N CYS A 32 -3.81 0.15 -8.00
CA CYS A 32 -3.88 -1.29 -8.29
C CYS A 32 -3.64 -2.18 -7.06
N VAL A 33 -2.99 -1.68 -6.00
CA VAL A 33 -2.90 -2.38 -4.70
C VAL A 33 -4.30 -2.58 -4.08
N LYS A 34 -5.27 -1.74 -4.45
CA LYS A 34 -6.65 -1.78 -3.97
C LYS A 34 -7.60 -2.56 -4.89
N ASP A 35 -7.10 -3.18 -5.96
CA ASP A 35 -7.94 -3.89 -6.93
C ASP A 35 -8.64 -5.11 -6.31
N LEU A 36 -9.85 -5.43 -6.76
CA LEU A 36 -10.63 -6.57 -6.27
C LEU A 36 -9.95 -7.91 -6.61
N ASP A 37 -9.16 -7.96 -7.69
CA ASP A 37 -8.40 -9.14 -8.11
C ASP A 37 -7.08 -9.28 -7.33
N ALA A 38 -6.95 -10.37 -6.58
CA ALA A 38 -5.78 -10.67 -5.77
C ALA A 38 -4.47 -10.74 -6.59
N SER A 39 -4.56 -11.18 -7.84
CA SER A 39 -3.40 -11.30 -8.74
C SER A 39 -2.87 -9.93 -9.14
N ILE A 40 -3.77 -8.96 -9.34
CA ILE A 40 -3.43 -7.57 -9.62
C ILE A 40 -2.82 -6.93 -8.39
N ARG A 41 -3.43 -7.11 -7.20
CA ARG A 41 -2.88 -6.60 -5.93
C ARG A 41 -1.46 -7.10 -5.68
N LYS A 42 -1.25 -8.41 -5.84
CA LYS A 42 0.06 -9.04 -5.67
C LYS A 42 1.10 -8.43 -6.61
N ARG A 43 0.78 -8.32 -7.90
CA ARG A 43 1.71 -7.75 -8.88
C ARG A 43 2.01 -6.27 -8.63
N ALA A 44 1.00 -5.49 -8.22
CA ALA A 44 1.19 -4.10 -7.86
C ALA A 44 2.12 -3.95 -6.64
N LEU A 45 1.95 -4.76 -5.60
CA LEU A 45 2.82 -4.77 -4.42
C LEU A 45 4.27 -5.15 -4.75
N GLU A 46 4.48 -6.16 -5.59
CA GLU A 46 5.82 -6.51 -6.07
C GLU A 46 6.48 -5.34 -6.80
N LEU A 47 5.72 -4.62 -7.64
CA LEU A 47 6.24 -3.45 -8.35
C LEU A 47 6.53 -2.28 -7.40
N VAL A 48 5.67 -2.03 -6.39
CA VAL A 48 5.94 -1.04 -5.34
C VAL A 48 7.24 -1.39 -4.62
N TYR A 49 7.44 -2.64 -4.25
CA TYR A 49 8.67 -3.10 -3.57
C TYR A 49 9.93 -2.79 -4.37
N VAL A 50 9.91 -3.02 -5.69
CA VAL A 50 11.03 -2.70 -6.58
C VAL A 50 11.28 -1.19 -6.70
N LEU A 51 10.25 -0.35 -6.57
CA LEU A 51 10.35 1.11 -6.68
C LEU A 51 10.77 1.80 -5.37
N VAL A 52 10.72 1.09 -4.24
CA VAL A 52 11.10 1.63 -2.94
C VAL A 52 12.59 1.99 -2.92
N ASN A 53 12.88 3.18 -2.44
CA ASN A 53 14.22 3.69 -2.16
C ASN A 53 14.18 4.66 -0.97
N GLU A 54 15.34 5.16 -0.57
CA GLU A 54 15.50 6.02 0.62
C GLU A 54 14.66 7.30 0.58
N THR A 55 14.36 7.81 -0.62
CA THR A 55 13.60 9.06 -0.79
C THR A 55 12.09 8.87 -0.70
N ASN A 56 11.58 7.67 -1.00
CA ASN A 56 10.15 7.40 -1.12
C ASN A 56 9.62 6.34 -0.15
N VAL A 57 10.49 5.66 0.62
CA VAL A 57 10.08 4.59 1.55
C VAL A 57 9.05 5.06 2.59
N LYS A 58 9.27 6.21 3.23
CA LYS A 58 8.36 6.75 4.26
C LYS A 58 6.94 7.00 3.71
N PRO A 59 6.74 7.78 2.63
CA PRO A 59 5.40 8.01 2.10
C PRO A 59 4.75 6.73 1.54
N LEU A 60 5.51 5.82 0.94
CA LEU A 60 4.96 4.55 0.42
C LEU A 60 4.47 3.63 1.54
N VAL A 61 5.25 3.48 2.61
CA VAL A 61 4.85 2.68 3.77
C VAL A 61 3.60 3.30 4.42
N LYS A 62 3.55 4.62 4.56
CA LYS A 62 2.37 5.30 5.11
C LYS A 62 1.12 5.01 4.28
N GLU A 63 1.16 5.14 2.95
CA GLU A 63 -0.01 4.86 2.11
C GLU A 63 -0.48 3.40 2.21
N LEU A 64 0.45 2.45 2.30
CA LEU A 64 0.12 1.04 2.47
C LEU A 64 -0.49 0.75 3.85
N VAL A 65 0.03 1.36 4.91
CA VAL A 65 -0.53 1.22 6.27
C VAL A 65 -1.92 1.86 6.33
N ASP A 66 -2.08 3.09 5.82
CA ASP A 66 -3.38 3.78 5.77
C ASP A 66 -4.42 2.94 5.00
N TYR A 67 -4.01 2.26 3.93
CA TYR A 67 -4.86 1.30 3.21
C TYR A 67 -5.25 0.11 4.08
N LEU A 68 -4.30 -0.52 4.76
CA LEU A 68 -4.59 -1.67 5.63
C LEU A 68 -5.52 -1.30 6.78
N GLU A 69 -5.34 -0.13 7.39
CA GLU A 69 -6.21 0.35 8.46
C GLU A 69 -7.65 0.58 8.00
N TYR A 70 -7.83 1.14 6.80
CA TYR A 70 -9.16 1.38 6.24
C TYR A 70 -9.87 0.07 5.87
N HIS A 71 -9.13 -0.89 5.29
CA HIS A 71 -9.71 -2.14 4.80
C HIS A 71 -9.75 -3.27 5.83
N LEU A 72 -8.97 -3.18 6.92
CA LEU A 72 -8.93 -4.16 8.00
C LEU A 72 -8.97 -3.47 9.37
N PRO A 73 -10.15 -2.99 9.81
CA PRO A 73 -10.31 -2.27 11.07
C PRO A 73 -9.89 -3.09 12.30
N SER A 74 -9.91 -4.43 12.19
CA SER A 74 -9.51 -5.36 13.25
C SER A 74 -8.01 -5.35 13.55
N LEU A 75 -7.15 -4.95 12.61
CA LEU A 75 -5.71 -4.86 12.84
C LEU A 75 -5.34 -3.84 13.94
N LYS A 76 -6.18 -2.81 14.16
CA LYS A 76 -5.98 -1.86 15.26
C LYS A 76 -6.26 -2.45 16.64
N LYS A 77 -7.13 -3.46 16.74
CA LYS A 77 -7.49 -4.05 18.04
C LYS A 77 -6.34 -4.83 18.66
N ASP A 78 -5.39 -5.31 17.87
CA ASP A 78 -4.24 -6.08 18.36
C ASP A 78 -3.04 -5.20 18.73
N VAL A 79 -3.06 -3.90 18.40
CA VAL A 79 -2.03 -2.89 18.78
C VAL A 79 -2.61 -1.86 19.75
N GLY A 80 -3.68 -2.21 20.46
CA GLY A 80 -4.26 -1.38 21.51
C GLY A 80 -3.31 -1.24 22.69
N VAL A 81 -2.57 -0.12 22.73
CA VAL A 81 -2.19 0.53 24.00
C VAL A 81 -3.47 0.67 24.81
N GLY A 82 -3.46 0.14 26.05
CA GLY A 82 -4.61 0.17 26.94
C GLY A 82 -5.18 1.58 27.06
N GLU A 83 -6.45 1.75 26.68
CA GLU A 83 -7.23 2.90 27.07
C GLU A 83 -7.39 2.85 28.60
N ASP A 84 -6.71 3.76 29.31
CA ASP A 84 -7.00 4.08 30.71
C ASP A 84 -8.47 4.48 30.82
N VAL A 85 -9.29 3.57 31.35
CA VAL A 85 -10.69 3.84 31.70
C VAL A 85 -10.69 4.80 32.88
N GLY A 86 -10.89 6.09 32.60
CA GLY A 86 -11.22 7.09 33.59
C GLY A 86 -12.55 6.74 34.25
N VAL A 87 -12.49 6.18 35.46
CA VAL A 87 -13.68 6.04 36.32
C VAL A 87 -13.91 7.37 37.02
N GLY A 88 -14.82 8.18 36.46
CA GLY A 88 -15.54 9.18 37.22
C GLY A 88 -16.66 8.52 38.02
N GLY A 89 -16.63 8.67 39.34
CA GLY A 89 -17.76 8.39 40.25
C GLY A 89 -17.67 9.38 41.41
N SER A 90 -18.42 10.47 41.34
CA SER A 90 -19.68 10.71 42.08
C SER A 90 -19.43 11.19 43.52
N VAL A 91 -19.71 12.49 43.72
CA VAL A 91 -19.95 13.12 45.03
C VAL A 91 -21.25 12.63 45.66
#